data_AF-A0A4Y7PLS1-F1
#
_entry.id   AF-A0A4Y7PLS1-F1
#
_cell.length_a   1.000
_cell.length_b   1.000
_cell.length_c   1.000
_cell.angle_alpha   90.00
_cell.angle_beta   90.00
_cell.angle_gamma   90.00
#
_symmetry.space_group_name_H-M   'P 1'
#
loop_
_entity.id
_entity.type
_entity.pdbx_description
1 polymer ?
#
loop_
_entity_poly.entity_id
_entity_poly.type
_entity_poly.pdbx_seq_one_letter_code
_entity_poly.pdbx_strand_id
1 'polypeptide(L)' 'LIYLPPYSPDFNPIEQSFHSLKAWLRRHEAEAVNADVRPWLIHQAAATITSDDAEGWIINSGYSFF' A
#
# COMPACT_ATOMS: atom_id res chain seq x y z
N LEU A 1 4.00 7.77 18.83
CA LEU A 1 4.10 8.65 17.64
C LEU A 1 5.57 8.75 17.28
N ILE A 2 5.92 8.52 16.01
CA ILE A 2 7.29 8.68 15.47
C ILE A 2 7.30 9.98 14.67
N TYR A 3 8.30 10.84 14.89
CA TYR A 3 8.45 12.06 14.10
C TYR A 3 9.07 11.73 12.73
N LEU A 4 8.46 12.24 11.67
CA LEU A 4 8.97 12.15 10.31
C LEU A 4 9.42 13.54 9.85
N PRO A 5 10.67 13.71 9.36
CA PRO A 5 11.05 14.95 8.71
C PRO A 5 10.18 15.23 7.49
N PRO A 6 9.96 16.50 7.11
CA PRO A 6 9.27 16.85 5.87
C PRO A 6 9.88 16.15 4.65
N TYR A 7 9.05 15.79 3.68
CA TYR A 7 9.47 15.15 2.42
C TYR A 7 10.29 13.86 2.60
N SER A 8 9.99 13.06 3.62
CA SER A 8 10.65 11.76 3.85
C SER A 8 9.73 10.58 3.53
N PRO A 9 9.26 10.42 2.28
CA PRO A 9 8.35 9.33 1.90
C PRO A 9 8.99 7.95 2.12
N ASP A 10 10.32 7.85 1.99
CA ASP A 10 11.06 6.60 2.17
C ASP A 10 10.93 6.03 3.60
N PHE A 11 10.73 6.90 4.59
CA PHE A 11 10.54 6.51 5.99
C PHE A 11 9.06 6.22 6.34
N ASN A 12 8.15 6.27 5.37
CA ASN A 12 6.73 6.01 5.59
C ASN A 12 6.28 4.72 4.87
N PRO A 13 6.06 3.61 5.59
CA PRO A 13 5.74 2.32 4.97
C PRO A 13 4.40 2.33 4.21
N ILE A 14 3.52 3.31 4.47
CA ILE A 14 2.25 3.44 3.73
C ILE A 14 2.47 3.77 2.24
N GLU A 15 3.60 4.35 1.87
CA GLU A 15 3.90 4.65 0.47
C GLU A 15 4.04 3.36 -0.36
N GLN A 16 4.66 2.34 0.23
CA GLN A 16 4.81 1.02 -0.39
C GLN A 16 3.47 0.28 -0.48
N SER A 17 2.61 0.40 0.55
CA SER A 17 1.27 -0.18 0.51
C SER A 17 0.39 0.47 -0.55
N PHE A 18 0.41 1.80 -0.67
CA PHE A 18 -0.28 2.50 -1.75
C PHE A 18 0.29 2.18 -3.12
N HIS A 19 1.60 1.98 -3.24
CA HIS A 19 2.22 1.53 -4.49
C HIS A 19 1.66 0.17 -4.92
N SER A 20 1.64 -0.82 -4.01
CA SER A 20 1.11 -2.16 -4.26
C SER A 20 -0.37 -2.13 -4.63
N LEU A 21 -1.19 -1.39 -3.89
CA LEU A 21 -2.62 -1.23 -4.14
C LEU A 21 -2.88 -0.61 -5.53
N LYS A 22 -2.16 0.46 -5.89
CA LYS A 22 -2.26 1.08 -7.23
C LYS A 22 -1.81 0.11 -8.33
N ALA A 23 -0.75 -0.66 -8.11
CA ALA A 23 -0.28 -1.65 -9.08
C ALA A 23 -1.32 -2.75 -9.31
N TRP A 24 -1.99 -3.21 -8.25
CA TRP A 24 -3.10 -4.15 -8.36
C TRP A 24 -4.28 -3.58 -9.15
N LEU A 25 -4.70 -2.35 -8.84
CA LEU A 25 -5.80 -1.68 -9.55
C LEU A 25 -5.49 -1.44 -11.03
N ARG A 26 -4.24 -1.11 -11.38
CA ARG A 26 -3.80 -0.96 -12.78
C ARG A 26 -3.92 -2.26 -13.57
N ARG A 27 -3.73 -3.42 -12.93
CA ARG A 27 -3.98 -4.73 -13.58
C ARG A 27 -5.46 -5.01 -13.84
N HIS A 28 -6.35 -4.34 -13.10
CA HIS A 28 -7.81 -4.44 -13.21
C HIS A 28 -8.43 -3.14 -13.74
N GLU A 29 -7.68 -2.36 -14.52
CA GLU A 29 -8.08 -1.00 -14.93
C GLU A 29 -9.42 -1.00 -15.68
N ALA A 30 -9.66 -2.00 -16.54
CA ALA A 30 -10.91 -2.15 -17.28
C ALA A 30 -12.15 -2.23 -16.38
N GLU A 31 -12.03 -2.76 -15.17
CA GLU A 31 -13.11 -2.83 -14.19
C GLU A 31 -13.10 -1.59 -13.28
N ALA A 32 -11.91 -1.12 -12.87
CA ALA A 32 -11.73 -0.02 -11.92
C ALA A 32 -12.25 1.35 -12.41
N VAL A 33 -12.37 1.54 -13.73
CA VAL A 33 -13.00 2.75 -14.31
C VAL A 33 -14.48 2.87 -13.95
N ASN A 34 -15.18 1.74 -13.73
CA ASN A 34 -16.58 1.75 -13.32
C ASN A 34 -16.70 2.13 -11.83
N ALA A 35 -17.46 3.20 -11.56
CA ALA A 35 -17.64 3.75 -10.23
C ALA A 35 -18.38 2.82 -9.26
N ASP A 36 -19.28 1.98 -9.76
CA ASP A 36 -20.11 1.11 -8.93
C ASP A 36 -19.31 -0.04 -8.31
N VAL A 37 -18.31 -0.54 -9.04
CA VAL A 37 -17.46 -1.68 -8.60
C VAL A 37 -16.15 -1.25 -7.96
N ARG A 38 -15.70 -0.01 -8.21
CA ARG A 38 -14.40 0.49 -7.73
C ARG A 38 -14.21 0.39 -6.21
N PRO A 39 -15.19 0.70 -5.33
CA PRO A 39 -15.03 0.51 -3.89
C PRO A 39 -14.71 -0.95 -3.51
N TRP A 40 -15.36 -1.91 -4.16
CA TRP A 40 -15.12 -3.33 -3.94
C TRP A 40 -13.75 -3.76 -4.46
N LEU A 41 -13.31 -3.27 -5.62
CA LEU A 41 -11.96 -3.53 -6.15
C LEU A 41 -10.87 -2.97 -5.25
N ILE A 42 -11.06 -1.78 -4.65
CA ILE A 42 -10.12 -1.22 -3.67
C ILE A 42 -10.04 -2.14 -2.45
N HIS A 43 -11.17 -2.63 -1.96
CA HIS A 43 -11.20 -3.59 -0.85
C HIS A 43 -10.48 -4.90 -1.21
N GLN A 44 -10.70 -5.43 -2.41
CA GLN A 44 -10.02 -6.64 -2.87
C GLN A 44 -8.51 -6.43 -3.01
N ALA A 45 -8.08 -5.30 -3.58
CA ALA A 45 -6.67 -4.92 -3.67
C ALA A 45 -6.01 -4.87 -2.28
N ALA A 46 -6.68 -4.21 -1.32
CA ALA A 46 -6.20 -4.15 0.06
C ALA A 46 -6.12 -5.55 0.70
N ALA A 47 -7.07 -6.43 0.41
CA ALA A 47 -7.08 -7.80 0.91
C ALA A 47 -5.97 -8.69 0.31
N THR A 48 -5.31 -8.27 -0.76
CA THR A 48 -4.13 -8.99 -1.30
C THR A 48 -2.83 -8.69 -0.56
N ILE A 49 -2.81 -7.66 0.28
CA ILE A 49 -1.64 -7.28 1.08
C ILE A 49 -1.53 -8.26 2.24
N THR A 50 -0.41 -8.96 2.32
CA THR A 50 -0.14 -9.94 3.39
C THR A 50 0.57 -9.30 4.60
N SER A 51 0.65 -10.05 5.70
CA SER A 51 1.49 -9.67 6.85
C SER A 51 2.95 -9.52 6.46
N ASP A 52 3.44 -10.40 5.58
CA ASP A 52 4.84 -10.46 5.18
C ASP A 52 5.21 -9.25 4.31
N ASP A 53 4.28 -8.81 3.44
CA ASP A 53 4.42 -7.56 2.70
C ASP A 53 4.54 -6.37 3.66
N ALA A 54 3.64 -6.29 4.65
CA ALA A 54 3.64 -5.19 5.63
C ALA A 54 4.91 -5.17 6.48
N GLU A 55 5.39 -6.33 6.91
CA GLU A 55 6.65 -6.50 7.63
C GLU A 55 7.83 -6.01 6.78
N GLY A 56 7.90 -6.47 5.53
CA GLY A 56 8.94 -6.07 4.57
C GLY A 56 8.96 -4.56 4.32
N TRP A 57 7.80 -3.91 4.22
CA TRP A 57 7.73 -2.47 4.02
C TRP A 57 8.18 -1.67 5.24
N ILE A 58 7.83 -2.12 6.44
CA ILE A 58 8.30 -1.51 7.69
C ILE A 58 9.82 -1.61 7.80
N ILE A 59 10.40 -2.77 7.46
CA ILE A 59 11.85 -2.97 7.41
C ILE A 59 12.50 -2.08 6.35
N ASN A 60 11.94 -2.03 5.14
CA ASN A 60 12.47 -1.20 4.05
C ASN A 60 12.41 0.30 4.36
N SER A 61 11.47 0.73 5.23
CA SER A 61 11.42 2.10 5.75
C SER A 61 12.38 2.36 6.93
N GLY A 62 13.23 1.39 7.29
CA GLY A 62 14.30 1.53 8.29
C GLY A 62 13.91 1.17 9.72
N TYR A 63 12.76 0.52 9.93
CA TYR A 63 12.29 0.09 11.26
C TYR A 63 12.52 -1.41 11.48
N SER A 64 12.80 -1.83 12.70
CA SER A 64 13.02 -3.24 13.05
C SER A 64 12.00 -3.73 14.08
N PHE A 65 11.63 -5.01 13.98
CA PHE A 65 10.91 -5.72 15.02
C PHE A 65 11.95 -6.34 15.97
N PHE A 66 11.89 -5.99 17.26
CA PHE A 66 12.79 -6.52 18.30
C PHE A 66 12.36 -7.89 18.78
#